data_AF-A0A495RFI8-F1
#
_entry.id   AF-A0A495RFI8-F1
#
_cell.length_a   1.000
_cell.length_b   1.000
_cell.length_c   1.000
_cell.angle_alpha   90.00
_cell.angle_beta   90.00
_cell.angle_gamma   90.00
#
_symmetry.space_group_name_H-M   'P 1'
#
loop_
_entity.id
_entity.type
_entity.pdbx_description
1 polymer ?
#
loop_
_entity_poly.entity_id
_entity_poly.type
_entity_poly.pdbx_seq_one_letter_code
_entity_poly.pdbx_strand_id
1 'polypeptide(L)' 'MTSASSTLWVAYGTEGNVVGTVRKSEDGYTSTVAGAAASVGTYPSMEVAKNALHSHLAPGSDWPQFREH' A
#
# COMPACT_ATOMS: atom_id res chain seq x y z
N MET A 1 18.30 15.51 -14.43
CA MET A 1 17.63 14.20 -14.33
C MET A 1 16.99 14.15 -12.95
N THR A 2 15.69 14.43 -12.85
CA THR A 2 14.99 14.53 -11.55
C THR A 2 14.69 13.12 -11.08
N SER A 3 15.42 12.64 -10.07
CA SER A 3 15.08 11.38 -9.41
C SER A 3 13.80 11.65 -8.63
N ALA A 4 12.65 11.25 -9.18
CA ALA A 4 11.40 11.30 -8.43
C ALA A 4 11.55 10.32 -7.26
N SER A 5 11.77 10.87 -6.07
CA SER A 5 11.89 10.12 -4.81
C SER A 5 10.54 9.49 -4.46
N SER A 6 10.14 8.44 -5.19
CA SER A 6 8.92 7.71 -4.92
C SER A 6 9.14 6.86 -3.67
N THR A 7 8.68 7.37 -2.54
CA THR A 7 8.68 6.63 -1.28
C THR A 7 7.74 5.43 -1.41
N LEU A 8 8.23 4.23 -1.07
CA LEU A 8 7.44 3.01 -1.10
C LEU A 8 7.26 2.50 0.33
N TRP A 9 6.02 2.22 0.71
CA TRP A 9 5.71 1.49 1.93
C TRP A 9 5.22 0.09 1.59
N VAL A 10 5.84 -0.92 2.18
CA VAL A 10 5.40 -2.31 2.05
C VAL A 10 4.51 -2.64 3.24
N ALA A 11 3.34 -3.18 2.97
CA ALA A 11 2.36 -3.60 3.98
C ALA A 11 2.58 -5.08 4.33
N TYR A 12 2.98 -5.36 5.57
CA TYR A 12 3.22 -6.69 6.11
C TYR A 12 2.02 -7.12 6.96
N GLY A 13 1.45 -8.29 6.66
CA GLY A 13 0.41 -8.92 7.48
C GLY A 13 0.99 -9.66 8.68
N THR A 14 0.11 -10.24 9.50
CA THR A 14 0.44 -10.96 10.76
C THR A 14 1.46 -12.08 10.59
N GLU A 15 1.48 -12.75 9.44
CA GLU A 15 2.42 -13.85 9.18
C GLU A 15 3.77 -13.37 8.57
N GLY A 16 4.00 -12.05 8.52
CA GLY A 16 5.16 -11.48 7.83
C GLY A 16 5.04 -11.50 6.29
N ASN A 17 3.91 -11.99 5.77
CA ASN A 17 3.60 -11.97 4.35
C ASN A 17 3.32 -10.54 3.89
N VAL A 18 3.85 -10.18 2.72
CA VAL A 18 3.51 -8.92 2.07
C VAL A 18 2.06 -9.05 1.59
N VAL A 19 1.18 -8.23 2.14
CA VAL A 19 -0.23 -8.17 1.76
C VAL A 19 -0.52 -7.02 0.80
N GLY A 20 0.44 -6.11 0.64
CA GLY A 20 0.38 -5.05 -0.35
C GLY A 20 1.53 -4.07 -0.27
N THR A 21 1.47 -3.05 -1.10
CA THR A 21 2.41 -1.93 -1.12
C THR A 21 1.65 -0.63 -1.36
N VAL A 22 2.16 0.47 -0.82
CA VAL A 22 1.67 1.82 -1.05
C VAL A 22 2.82 2.63 -1.59
N ARG A 23 2.70 3.15 -2.81
CA ARG A 23 3.71 4.01 -3.42
C ARG A 23 3.26 5.46 -3.36
N LYS A 24 4.15 6.36 -2.92
CA LYS A 24 3.99 7.80 -3.12
C LYS A 24 4.39 8.17 -4.55
N SER A 25 3.51 8.89 -5.22
CA SER A 25 3.71 9.50 -6.53
C SER A 25 3.34 10.98 -6.46
N GLU A 26 3.63 11.74 -7.51
CA GLU A 26 3.31 13.16 -7.59
C GLU A 26 1.79 13.40 -7.58
N ASP A 27 1.02 12.46 -8.15
CA ASP A 27 -0.46 12.45 -8.14
C ASP A 27 -1.09 11.93 -6.82
N GLY A 28 -0.31 11.38 -5.88
CA GLY A 28 -0.83 10.91 -4.59
C GLY A 28 -0.25 9.55 -4.13
N TYR A 29 -1.09 8.73 -3.52
CA TYR A 29 -0.73 7.47 -2.88
C TYR A 29 -1.42 6.30 -3.60
N THR A 30 -0.63 5.51 -4.32
CA THR A 30 -1.13 4.33 -5.04
C THR A 30 -1.02 3.10 -4.17
N SER A 31 -2.15 2.48 -3.83
CA SER A 31 -2.19 1.21 -3.10
C SER A 31 -2.29 0.04 -4.07
N THR A 32 -1.51 -1.01 -3.83
CA THR A 32 -1.50 -2.25 -4.59
C THR A 32 -1.53 -3.42 -3.64
N VAL A 33 -2.47 -4.36 -3.81
CA VAL A 33 -2.56 -5.58 -3.00
C VAL A 33 -1.59 -6.62 -3.55
N ALA A 34 -0.95 -7.36 -2.65
CA ALA A 34 -0.06 -8.44 -3.04
C ALA A 34 -0.86 -9.58 -3.67
N GLY A 35 -0.46 -10.03 -4.85
CA GLY A 35 -1.20 -11.00 -5.65
C GLY A 35 -2.24 -10.40 -6.58
N ALA A 36 -2.53 -9.09 -6.49
CA ALA A 36 -3.30 -8.39 -7.50
C ALA A 36 -2.39 -7.95 -8.65
N ALA A 37 -2.80 -8.22 -9.90
CA ALA A 37 -2.09 -7.75 -11.08
C ALA A 37 -2.20 -6.22 -11.28
N ALA A 38 -3.14 -5.57 -10.59
CA ALA A 38 -3.42 -4.14 -10.69
C ALA A 38 -3.45 -3.46 -9.32
N SER A 39 -3.10 -2.18 -9.31
CA SER A 39 -3.27 -1.29 -8.17
C SER A 39 -4.74 -1.21 -7.77
N VAL A 40 -5.02 -1.23 -6.47
CA VAL A 40 -6.36 -1.04 -5.90
C VAL A 40 -6.90 0.35 -6.26
N GLY A 41 -6.02 1.35 -6.30
CA GLY A 41 -6.35 2.70 -6.68
C GLY A 41 -5.31 3.72 -6.23
N THR A 42 -5.45 4.94 -6.74
CA THR A 42 -4.66 6.10 -6.32
C THR A 42 -5.52 6.99 -5.44
N TYR A 43 -5.00 7.34 -4.28
CA TYR A 43 -5.70 8.09 -3.25
C TYR A 43 -4.94 9.38 -2.93
N PRO A 44 -5.64 10.48 -2.60
CA PRO A 44 -4.99 11.75 -2.29
C PRO A 44 -4.22 11.72 -0.96
N SER A 45 -4.48 10.75 -0.09
CA SER A 45 -3.90 10.68 1.26
C SER A 45 -3.50 9.25 1.62
N MET A 46 -2.41 9.14 2.39
CA MET A 46 -1.89 7.86 2.87
C MET A 46 -2.91 7.11 3.73
N GLU A 47 -3.68 7.80 4.57
CA GLU A 47 -4.67 7.17 5.44
C GLU A 47 -5.77 6.46 4.64
N VAL A 48 -6.25 7.11 3.57
CA VAL A 48 -7.23 6.52 2.64
C VAL A 48 -6.61 5.33 1.91
N ALA A 49 -5.37 5.47 1.46
CA ALA A 49 -4.62 4.40 0.80
C ALA A 49 -4.46 3.16 1.70
N LYS A 50 -4.14 3.36 2.99
CA LYS A 50 -4.02 2.31 4.01
C LYS A 50 -5.36 1.66 4.31
N ASN A 51 -6.41 2.45 4.49
CA ASN A 51 -7.75 1.94 4.78
C ASN A 51 -8.33 1.14 3.59
N ALA A 52 -8.11 1.62 2.37
CA ALA A 52 -8.50 0.91 1.15
C ALA A 52 -7.74 -0.42 0.99
N LEU A 53 -6.44 -0.42 1.31
CA LEU A 53 -5.65 -1.64 1.34
C LEU A 53 -6.21 -2.63 2.35
N HIS A 54 -6.44 -2.19 3.60
CA HIS A 54 -6.99 -3.02 4.68
C HIS A 54 -8.38 -3.58 4.33
N SER A 55 -9.25 -2.76 3.73
CA SER A 55 -10.59 -3.18 3.29
C SER A 55 -10.56 -4.25 2.18
N HIS A 56 -9.46 -4.35 1.42
CA HIS A 56 -9.27 -5.39 0.41
C HIS A 56 -8.61 -6.66 0.95
N LEU A 57 -8.15 -6.65 2.21
CA LEU A 57 -7.61 -7.85 2.84
C LEU A 57 -8.72 -8.81 3.24
N ALA A 58 -8.35 -10.06 3.51
CA ALA A 58 -9.29 -11.07 3.96
C ALA A 58 -10.00 -10.61 5.25
N PRO A 59 -11.31 -10.85 5.39
CA PRO A 59 -12.03 -10.53 6.62
C PRO A 59 -11.40 -11.29 7.79
N GLY A 60 -10.86 -10.55 8.77
CA GLY A 60 -10.08 -11.09 9.88
C GLY A 60 -8.56 -10.86 9.78
N SER A 61 -8.07 -10.27 8.67
CA SER A 61 -6.70 -9.75 8.63
C SER A 61 -6.54 -8.58 9.58
N ASP A 62 -5.50 -8.68 10.42
CA ASP A 62 -5.07 -7.62 11.32
C ASP A 62 -4.58 -6.39 10.54
N TRP A 63 -4.40 -5.28 11.25
CA TRP A 63 -3.94 -4.05 10.61
C TRP A 63 -2.50 -4.23 10.11
N PRO A 64 -2.24 -4.11 8.80
CA PRO A 64 -0.92 -4.38 8.28
C PRO A 64 0.10 -3.35 8.77
N GLN A 65 1.32 -3.80 9.02
CA GLN A 65 2.44 -2.92 9.32
C GLN A 65 3.01 -2.35 8.04
N PHE A 66 2.99 -1.02 7.92
CA PHE A 66 3.55 -0.32 6.77
C PHE A 66 5.01 0.03 7.07
N ARG A 67 5.95 -0.53 6.32
CA ARG A 67 7.39 -0.24 6.46
C ARG A 67 7.92 0.44 5.21
N GLU A 68 8.55 1.59 5.40
CA GLU A 68 9.20 2.35 4.32
C GLU A 68 10.44 1.62 3.80
N HIS A 69 10.65 1.63 2.49
CA HIS A 69 11.75 0.96 1.81
C HIS A 69 12.35 1.81 0.68
#